data_AF-R7VJA9-F1
#
_entry.id   AF-R7VJA9-F1
#
_cell.length_a   1.000
_cell.length_b   1.000
_cell.length_c   1.000
_cell.angle_alpha   90.00
_cell.angle_beta   90.00
_cell.angle_gamma   90.00
#
_symmetry.space_group_name_H-M   'P 1'
#
loop_
_entity.id
_entity.type
_entity.pdbx_description
1 polymer ?
#
loop_
_entity_poly.entity_id
_entity_poly.type
_entity_poly.pdbx_seq_one_letter_code
_entity_poly.pdbx_strand_id
1 'polypeptide(L)'
;LSRSKPVKKVDFVQHVASMAADSDIKYSEEYEELSLVGKDQPKEASDLPCNRSKNRFINILPYDHSRVKLLPIDDEDGGDYINANWIPGYNLRREYIASQGPLPSTRDDHWRMIWECNCQCIVMLTKCVEAARQRCDHYWPIDSEAIYYGDLQVQILNETKSTDWSISEFIISKGDQSRRLKHFHYLSWPDMNAPNKTGSIVPFVRLIRAKVQLDGGPLLVHCSAGVGRTGTFIALDHLMQHIEEHDDIDIYGTVYQMRKHRCWMVQTESQYIFIHKCLEFILKGGKDDEYANKGAIATENRAFEGEILLLLFCATDASHQKVVSVVSLVYASYE
;
A
#
# COMPACT_ATOMS: atom_id res chain seq x y z
N LEU A 1 -14.52 -18.70 17.99
CA LEU A 1 -14.65 -17.45 17.21
C LEU A 1 -14.56 -17.78 15.75
N SER A 2 -15.40 -17.15 14.91
CA SER A 2 -15.36 -17.38 13.48
C SER A 2 -14.02 -16.93 12.90
N ARG A 3 -13.61 -17.49 11.76
CA ARG A 3 -12.39 -17.06 11.03
C ARG A 3 -12.73 -16.28 9.76
N SER A 4 -14.02 -16.13 9.46
CA SER A 4 -14.57 -15.62 8.20
C SER A 4 -16.06 -15.28 8.40
N LYS A 5 -16.54 -14.21 7.77
CA LYS A 5 -17.95 -13.80 7.79
C LYS A 5 -18.33 -13.24 6.40
N PRO A 6 -18.46 -14.10 5.36
CA PRO A 6 -18.71 -13.64 4.01
C PRO A 6 -20.14 -13.12 3.86
N VAL A 7 -20.30 -12.05 3.10
CA VAL A 7 -21.57 -11.42 2.74
C VAL A 7 -21.69 -11.40 1.23
N LYS A 8 -22.82 -11.82 0.67
CA LYS A 8 -23.05 -11.74 -0.77
C LYS A 8 -23.06 -10.29 -1.23
N LYS A 9 -22.41 -10.00 -2.37
CA LYS A 9 -22.35 -8.66 -2.98
C LYS A 9 -23.73 -8.02 -3.13
N VAL A 10 -24.71 -8.80 -3.56
CA VAL A 10 -26.09 -8.32 -3.77
C VAL A 10 -26.75 -7.84 -2.48
N ASP A 11 -26.34 -8.39 -1.34
CA ASP A 11 -26.86 -8.05 -0.01
C ASP A 11 -25.98 -7.04 0.72
N PHE A 12 -24.80 -6.70 0.18
CA PHE A 12 -23.76 -5.97 0.91
C PHE A 12 -24.21 -4.57 1.33
N VAL A 13 -24.91 -3.84 0.46
CA VAL A 13 -25.44 -2.50 0.79
C VAL A 13 -26.42 -2.57 1.98
N GLN A 14 -27.31 -3.57 1.98
CA GLN A 14 -28.24 -3.79 3.09
C GLN A 14 -27.51 -4.24 4.36
N HIS A 15 -26.49 -5.09 4.21
CA HIS A 15 -25.64 -5.51 5.31
C HIS A 15 -24.96 -4.32 5.99
N VAL A 16 -24.34 -3.40 5.22
CA VAL A 16 -23.70 -2.19 5.76
C VAL A 16 -24.69 -1.32 6.52
N ALA A 17 -25.90 -1.11 5.99
CA ALA A 17 -26.96 -0.38 6.69
C ALA A 17 -27.40 -1.07 7.99
N SER A 18 -27.52 -2.41 7.98
CA SER A 18 -27.86 -3.22 9.15
C SER A 18 -26.75 -3.21 10.22
N MET A 19 -25.48 -3.18 9.82
CA MET A 19 -24.33 -3.11 10.72
C MET A 19 -24.19 -1.74 11.38
N ALA A 20 -24.54 -0.66 10.66
CA ALA A 20 -24.49 0.72 11.14
C ALA A 20 -25.68 1.14 12.02
N ALA A 21 -26.74 0.32 12.07
CA ALA A 21 -27.90 0.57 12.91
C ALA A 21 -27.51 0.59 14.40
N ASP A 22 -28.37 1.21 15.23
CA ASP A 22 -28.23 1.23 16.69
C ASP A 22 -26.85 1.72 17.18
N SER A 23 -26.35 2.79 16.53
CA SER A 23 -25.04 3.39 16.83
C SER A 23 -23.87 2.44 16.62
N ASP A 24 -23.84 1.76 15.47
CA ASP A 24 -22.75 0.88 15.03
C ASP A 24 -22.49 -0.34 15.95
N ILE A 25 -23.45 -0.74 16.81
CA ILE A 25 -23.24 -1.78 17.83
C ILE A 25 -22.75 -3.12 17.25
N LYS A 26 -23.27 -3.52 16.07
CA LYS A 26 -22.83 -4.75 15.40
C LYS A 26 -21.41 -4.66 14.86
N TYR A 27 -20.98 -3.47 14.41
CA TYR A 27 -19.58 -3.24 14.07
C TYR A 27 -18.68 -3.36 15.28
N SER A 28 -19.08 -2.79 16.41
CA SER A 28 -18.32 -2.88 17.67
C SER A 28 -18.16 -4.33 18.12
N GLU A 29 -19.26 -5.10 18.16
CA GLU A 29 -19.23 -6.52 18.54
C GLU A 29 -18.33 -7.34 17.60
N GLU A 30 -18.51 -7.19 16.29
CA GLU A 30 -17.72 -7.94 15.30
C GLU A 30 -16.24 -7.57 15.34
N TYR A 31 -15.92 -6.27 15.47
CA TYR A 31 -14.54 -5.81 15.54
C TYR A 31 -13.84 -6.30 16.81
N GLU A 32 -14.56 -6.36 17.94
CA GLU A 32 -14.02 -6.86 19.21
C GLU A 32 -13.65 -8.35 19.15
N GLU A 33 -14.35 -9.17 18.35
CA GLU A 33 -13.96 -10.56 18.13
C GLU A 33 -12.53 -10.71 17.56
N LEU A 34 -12.03 -9.70 16.84
CA LEU A 34 -10.68 -9.69 16.28
C LEU A 34 -9.61 -9.31 17.32
N SER A 35 -9.97 -8.89 18.54
CA SER A 35 -9.06 -8.22 19.48
C SER A 35 -7.91 -9.12 19.96
N LEU A 36 -8.09 -10.44 19.97
CA LEU A 36 -7.07 -11.42 20.37
C LEU A 36 -6.34 -12.09 19.20
N VAL A 37 -6.76 -11.86 17.96
CA VAL A 37 -6.24 -12.58 16.79
C VAL A 37 -4.75 -12.33 16.61
N GLY A 38 -3.98 -13.42 16.65
CA GLY A 38 -2.55 -13.44 16.37
C GLY A 38 -1.64 -12.91 17.49
N LYS A 39 -2.20 -12.37 18.59
CA LYS A 39 -1.40 -11.80 19.70
C LYS A 39 -0.50 -12.81 20.39
N ASP A 40 -0.88 -14.08 20.32
CA ASP A 40 -0.17 -15.26 20.81
C ASP A 40 1.14 -15.56 20.08
N GLN A 41 1.39 -14.91 18.94
CA GLN A 41 2.52 -15.26 18.09
C GLN A 41 3.87 -14.70 18.60
N PRO A 42 4.96 -15.49 18.47
CA PRO A 42 6.30 -15.08 18.88
C PRO A 42 6.80 -13.81 18.18
N LYS A 43 7.61 -13.04 18.92
CA LYS A 43 8.21 -11.74 18.52
C LYS A 43 9.66 -11.64 19.04
N GLU A 44 10.33 -12.78 19.20
CA GLU A 44 11.62 -12.93 19.88
C GLU A 44 12.70 -12.05 19.24
N ALA A 45 12.74 -11.96 17.90
CA ALA A 45 13.73 -11.14 17.21
C ALA A 45 13.60 -9.65 17.57
N SER A 46 12.38 -9.17 17.81
CA SER A 46 12.12 -7.79 18.21
C SER A 46 12.53 -7.48 19.65
N ASP A 47 12.52 -8.50 20.51
CA ASP A 47 12.82 -8.37 21.95
C ASP A 47 14.32 -8.37 22.25
N LEU A 48 15.16 -8.77 21.28
CA LEU A 48 16.62 -8.70 21.36
C LEU A 48 17.08 -7.27 21.66
N PRO A 49 18.02 -7.06 22.63
CA PRO A 49 18.47 -5.73 23.02
C PRO A 49 18.93 -4.84 21.85
N CYS A 50 19.65 -5.41 20.87
CA CYS A 50 20.13 -4.69 19.67
C CYS A 50 19.00 -4.21 18.75
N ASN A 51 17.83 -4.86 18.77
CA ASN A 51 16.71 -4.55 17.88
C ASN A 51 15.66 -3.61 18.50
N ARG A 52 15.69 -3.41 19.83
CA ARG A 52 14.70 -2.58 20.53
C ARG A 52 14.63 -1.15 20.01
N SER A 53 15.79 -0.54 19.74
CA SER A 53 15.90 0.83 19.20
C SER A 53 15.45 0.95 17.74
N LYS A 54 15.35 -0.17 17.02
CA LYS A 54 14.84 -0.22 15.64
C LYS A 54 13.31 -0.17 15.58
N ASN A 55 12.61 -0.25 16.72
CA ASN A 55 11.15 -0.22 16.82
C ASN A 55 10.63 1.18 17.19
N ARG A 56 9.74 1.75 16.37
CA ARG A 56 9.09 3.04 16.67
C ARG A 56 8.14 2.94 17.87
N PHE A 57 7.50 1.79 18.05
CA PHE A 57 6.56 1.55 19.15
C PHE A 57 6.83 0.18 19.79
N ILE A 58 6.98 0.17 21.11
CA ILE A 58 7.29 -1.05 21.90
C ILE A 58 6.18 -2.11 21.83
N ASN A 59 4.95 -1.71 21.51
CA ASN A 59 3.79 -2.58 21.45
C ASN A 59 3.39 -2.98 20.01
N ILE A 60 4.15 -2.53 19.00
CA ILE A 60 3.94 -2.85 17.59
C ILE A 60 5.19 -3.55 17.06
N LEU A 61 5.27 -4.84 17.31
CA LEU A 61 6.42 -5.67 16.97
C LEU A 61 6.02 -6.71 15.91
N PRO A 62 6.89 -6.98 14.92
CA PRO A 62 6.65 -7.98 13.89
C PRO A 62 6.65 -9.40 14.48
N TYR A 63 5.75 -10.26 14.01
CA TYR A 63 5.80 -11.68 14.36
C TYR A 63 6.97 -12.38 13.67
N ASP A 64 7.63 -13.31 14.34
CA ASP A 64 8.85 -13.95 13.83
C ASP A 64 8.63 -14.76 12.55
N HIS A 65 7.49 -15.45 12.44
CA HIS A 65 7.20 -16.34 11.30
C HIS A 65 6.96 -15.57 9.99
N SER A 66 6.57 -14.30 10.07
CA SER A 66 6.22 -13.46 8.92
C SER A 66 7.12 -12.23 8.77
N ARG A 67 8.06 -11.97 9.70
CA ARG A 67 8.93 -10.80 9.60
C ARG A 67 9.75 -10.83 8.32
N VAL A 68 10.01 -9.65 7.77
CA VAL A 68 11.02 -9.50 6.73
C VAL A 68 12.39 -9.71 7.39
N LYS A 69 13.27 -10.45 6.70
CA LYS A 69 14.64 -10.70 7.14
C LYS A 69 15.57 -10.10 6.10
N LEU A 70 16.37 -9.13 6.51
CA LEU A 70 17.44 -8.60 5.68
C LEU A 70 18.59 -9.60 5.63
N LEU A 71 19.45 -9.48 4.62
CA LEU A 71 20.71 -10.21 4.62
C LEU A 71 21.50 -9.81 5.89
N PRO A 72 22.06 -10.77 6.64
CA PRO A 72 22.86 -10.46 7.80
C PRO A 72 24.10 -9.66 7.37
N ILE A 73 24.52 -8.73 8.22
CA ILE A 73 25.78 -7.98 8.06
C ILE A 73 26.80 -8.65 8.98
N ASP A 74 27.98 -8.96 8.44
CA ASP A 74 29.06 -9.58 9.21
C ASP A 74 29.40 -8.73 10.44
N ASP A 75 29.59 -9.39 11.58
CA ASP A 75 29.90 -8.77 12.88
C ASP A 75 28.84 -7.77 13.42
N GLU A 76 27.62 -7.75 12.87
CA GLU A 76 26.51 -6.92 13.37
C GLU A 76 25.34 -7.77 13.92
N ASP A 77 25.20 -7.76 15.25
CA ASP A 77 24.03 -8.36 15.91
C ASP A 77 22.74 -7.65 15.51
N GLY A 78 21.76 -8.41 15.00
CA GLY A 78 20.48 -7.86 14.55
C GLY A 78 20.55 -7.14 13.21
N GLY A 79 21.62 -7.36 12.42
CA GLY A 79 21.73 -6.87 11.04
C GLY A 79 20.65 -7.42 10.09
N ASP A 80 19.95 -8.50 10.45
CA ASP A 80 18.84 -9.08 9.68
C ASP A 80 17.46 -8.46 10.03
N TYR A 81 17.40 -7.59 11.04
CA TYR A 81 16.15 -7.14 11.63
C TYR A 81 15.66 -5.81 11.05
N ILE A 82 14.39 -5.81 10.65
CA ILE A 82 13.60 -4.61 10.37
C ILE A 82 12.17 -4.82 10.87
N ASN A 83 11.52 -3.76 11.36
CA ASN A 83 10.11 -3.84 11.80
C ASN A 83 9.15 -3.84 10.58
N ALA A 84 9.05 -4.99 9.94
CA ALA A 84 8.18 -5.23 8.81
C ALA A 84 7.73 -6.70 8.76
N ASN A 85 6.56 -6.97 8.18
CA ASN A 85 6.04 -8.32 7.95
C ASN A 85 5.54 -8.48 6.51
N TRP A 86 5.73 -9.67 5.97
CA TRP A 86 5.04 -10.13 4.77
C TRP A 86 3.54 -10.27 5.06
N ILE A 87 2.70 -9.70 4.20
CA ILE A 87 1.25 -9.86 4.24
C ILE A 87 0.78 -10.51 2.93
N PRO A 88 -0.01 -11.59 2.99
CA PRO A 88 -0.66 -12.15 1.81
C PRO A 88 -1.59 -11.13 1.17
N GLY A 89 -1.60 -11.09 -0.16
CA GLY A 89 -2.59 -10.35 -0.92
C GLY A 89 -3.57 -11.25 -1.64
N TYR A 90 -4.26 -10.68 -2.62
CA TYR A 90 -5.26 -11.40 -3.40
C TYR A 90 -4.59 -12.37 -4.37
N ASN A 91 -3.50 -11.93 -5.01
CA ASN A 91 -2.82 -12.70 -6.06
C ASN A 91 -1.67 -13.54 -5.49
N LEU A 92 -0.93 -13.00 -4.52
CA LEU A 92 0.32 -13.59 -4.05
C LEU A 92 0.39 -13.73 -2.53
N ARG A 93 1.00 -14.83 -2.05
CA ARG A 93 1.24 -15.07 -0.62
C ARG A 93 2.16 -14.04 0.05
N ARG A 94 2.97 -13.32 -0.74
CA ARG A 94 3.90 -12.27 -0.31
C ARG A 94 3.72 -11.02 -1.17
N GLU A 95 2.47 -10.62 -1.37
CA GLU A 95 2.14 -9.47 -2.21
C GLU A 95 2.53 -8.13 -1.56
N TYR A 96 2.48 -8.05 -0.22
CA TYR A 96 2.83 -6.84 0.49
C TYR A 96 3.91 -7.05 1.54
N ILE A 97 4.63 -5.97 1.80
CA ILE A 97 5.38 -5.76 3.03
C ILE A 97 4.69 -4.66 3.82
N ALA A 98 4.18 -4.97 5.01
CA ALA A 98 3.67 -3.98 5.95
C ALA A 98 4.78 -3.57 6.91
N SER A 99 5.21 -2.31 6.86
CA SER A 99 6.35 -1.78 7.65
C SER A 99 5.95 -0.58 8.51
N GLN A 100 6.66 -0.34 9.61
CA GLN A 100 6.61 0.95 10.29
C GLN A 100 7.17 2.07 9.39
N GLY A 101 6.80 3.32 9.69
CA GLY A 101 7.45 4.50 9.12
C GLY A 101 8.88 4.62 9.65
N PRO A 102 9.90 4.72 8.76
CA PRO A 102 11.30 4.70 9.17
C PRO A 102 11.64 5.69 10.27
N LEU A 103 12.55 5.30 11.16
CA LEU A 103 13.22 6.17 12.11
C LEU A 103 14.47 6.75 11.44
N PRO A 104 15.04 7.87 11.94
CA PRO A 104 16.31 8.38 11.43
C PRO A 104 17.42 7.31 11.39
N SER A 105 17.44 6.44 12.41
CA SER A 105 18.39 5.34 12.59
C SER A 105 18.08 4.08 11.77
N THR A 106 16.95 4.01 11.07
CA THR A 106 16.52 2.82 10.31
C THR A 106 16.23 3.14 8.85
N ARG A 107 16.69 4.29 8.33
CA ARG A 107 16.50 4.65 6.91
C ARG A 107 17.30 3.73 5.99
N ASP A 108 18.52 3.41 6.39
CA ASP A 108 19.42 2.54 5.63
C ASP A 108 18.82 1.13 5.54
N ASP A 109 18.36 0.58 6.67
CA ASP A 109 17.62 -0.69 6.71
C ASP A 109 16.35 -0.67 5.83
N HIS A 110 15.64 0.47 5.78
CA HIS A 110 14.44 0.62 4.97
C HIS A 110 14.74 0.54 3.46
N TRP A 111 15.75 1.27 2.98
CA TRP A 111 16.16 1.19 1.58
C TRP A 111 16.80 -0.15 1.23
N ARG A 112 17.57 -0.74 2.16
CA ARG A 112 18.12 -2.09 2.02
C ARG A 112 17.01 -3.12 1.86
N MET A 113 15.93 -3.04 2.65
CA MET A 113 14.73 -3.86 2.49
C MET A 113 14.12 -3.72 1.11
N ILE A 114 13.92 -2.49 0.64
CA ILE A 114 13.36 -2.19 -0.68
C ILE A 114 14.17 -2.85 -1.79
N TRP A 115 15.50 -2.75 -1.71
CA TRP A 115 16.41 -3.34 -2.69
C TRP A 115 16.43 -4.87 -2.65
N GLU A 116 16.63 -5.45 -1.45
CA GLU A 116 16.77 -6.90 -1.25
C GLU A 116 15.46 -7.65 -1.54
N CYS A 117 14.32 -7.08 -1.19
CA CYS A 117 13.02 -7.67 -1.47
C CYS A 117 12.53 -7.41 -2.90
N ASN A 118 13.30 -6.67 -3.70
CA ASN A 118 12.91 -6.20 -5.03
C ASN A 118 11.51 -5.58 -5.03
N CYS A 119 11.26 -4.64 -4.10
CA CYS A 119 9.98 -3.98 -3.98
C CYS A 119 9.66 -3.22 -5.27
N GLN A 120 8.40 -3.31 -5.70
CA GLN A 120 7.96 -2.70 -6.94
C GLN A 120 7.57 -1.23 -6.78
N CYS A 121 6.96 -0.91 -5.64
CA CYS A 121 6.61 0.44 -5.27
C CYS A 121 6.51 0.57 -3.75
N ILE A 122 6.44 1.83 -3.32
CA ILE A 122 6.17 2.20 -1.93
C ILE A 122 4.81 2.90 -1.88
N VAL A 123 3.99 2.54 -0.90
CA VAL A 123 2.73 3.19 -0.56
C VAL A 123 2.85 3.77 0.85
N MET A 124 3.01 5.09 0.92
CA MET A 124 3.14 5.85 2.16
C MET A 124 1.80 6.51 2.53
N LEU A 125 1.24 6.14 3.69
CA LEU A 125 -0.11 6.54 4.12
C LEU A 125 -0.09 7.52 5.31
N THR A 126 0.97 8.31 5.45
CA THR A 126 1.14 9.26 6.56
C THR A 126 1.97 10.44 6.10
N LYS A 127 1.70 11.65 6.62
CA LYS A 127 2.69 12.73 6.56
C LYS A 127 3.82 12.43 7.56
N CYS A 128 5.00 13.00 7.35
CA CYS A 128 6.12 12.87 8.31
C CYS A 128 5.75 13.47 9.68
N VAL A 129 4.98 14.56 9.69
CA VAL A 129 4.47 15.22 10.90
C VAL A 129 2.96 15.41 10.79
N GLU A 130 2.24 15.02 11.83
CA GLU A 130 0.77 15.10 11.95
C GLU A 130 0.41 15.53 13.37
N ALA A 131 -0.52 16.49 13.54
CA ALA A 131 -0.82 17.10 14.84
C ALA A 131 0.42 17.40 15.71
N ALA A 132 1.46 18.00 15.09
CA ALA A 132 2.76 18.30 15.72
C ALA A 132 3.54 17.08 16.27
N ARG A 133 3.20 15.87 15.87
CA ARG A 133 3.90 14.63 16.25
C ARG A 133 4.61 14.02 15.04
N GLN A 134 5.86 13.61 15.23
CA GLN A 134 6.60 12.88 14.20
C GLN A 134 6.01 11.47 14.02
N ARG A 135 5.53 11.19 12.82
CA ARG A 135 4.93 9.91 12.42
C ARG A 135 5.89 9.04 11.61
N CYS A 136 6.73 9.68 10.80
CA CYS A 136 7.69 9.06 9.90
C CYS A 136 8.88 10.01 9.75
N ASP A 137 10.10 9.48 9.64
CA ASP A 137 11.23 10.28 9.19
C ASP A 137 11.16 10.54 7.68
N HIS A 138 11.76 11.64 7.21
CA HIS A 138 11.88 11.91 5.78
C HIS A 138 13.04 11.08 5.21
N TYR A 139 12.71 9.93 4.66
CA TYR A 139 13.70 8.91 4.25
C TYR A 139 14.07 8.98 2.77
N TRP A 140 13.59 9.96 2.00
CA TRP A 140 13.90 10.12 0.58
C TRP A 140 14.60 11.46 0.28
N PRO A 141 15.26 11.62 -0.87
CA PRO A 141 15.83 12.90 -1.30
C PRO A 141 14.77 14.00 -1.42
N ILE A 142 15.12 15.23 -1.01
CA ILE A 142 14.23 16.41 -1.09
C ILE A 142 14.31 17.07 -2.48
N ASP A 143 15.46 16.94 -3.13
CA ASP A 143 15.76 17.49 -4.45
C ASP A 143 16.45 16.44 -5.32
N SER A 144 16.86 16.84 -6.53
CA SER A 144 17.49 15.96 -7.51
C SER A 144 18.89 15.49 -7.11
N GLU A 145 19.46 15.94 -5.99
CA GLU A 145 20.75 15.44 -5.53
C GLU A 145 20.60 14.02 -4.99
N ALA A 146 21.52 13.15 -5.42
CA ALA A 146 21.52 11.78 -4.99
C ALA A 146 22.01 11.66 -3.54
N ILE A 147 21.27 10.91 -2.71
CA ILE A 147 21.62 10.66 -1.30
C ILE A 147 21.98 9.19 -1.12
N TYR A 148 23.00 8.92 -0.30
CA TYR A 148 23.38 7.57 0.09
C TYR A 148 22.63 7.13 1.36
N TYR A 149 22.10 5.92 1.31
CA TYR A 149 21.53 5.18 2.44
C TYR A 149 22.27 3.84 2.52
N GLY A 150 23.27 3.74 3.41
CA GLY A 150 24.26 2.67 3.35
C GLY A 150 25.01 2.65 2.02
N ASP A 151 24.95 1.53 1.30
CA ASP A 151 25.57 1.33 -0.01
C ASP A 151 24.64 1.62 -1.21
N LEU A 152 23.41 2.07 -0.94
CA LEU A 152 22.43 2.43 -1.94
C LEU A 152 22.45 3.93 -2.20
N GLN A 153 22.63 4.31 -3.46
CA GLN A 153 22.42 5.68 -3.91
C GLN A 153 20.98 5.84 -4.39
N VAL A 154 20.24 6.79 -3.83
CA VAL A 154 18.84 7.08 -4.19
C VAL A 154 18.73 8.50 -4.71
N GLN A 155 18.12 8.67 -5.87
CA GLN A 155 17.88 9.96 -6.49
C GLN A 155 16.43 10.07 -6.95
N ILE A 156 15.80 11.23 -6.71
CA ILE A 156 14.48 11.54 -7.27
C ILE A 156 14.62 11.99 -8.73
N LEU A 157 13.85 11.37 -9.61
CA LEU A 157 13.81 11.69 -11.04
C LEU A 157 12.71 12.70 -11.35
N ASN A 158 11.53 12.50 -10.78
CA ASN A 158 10.38 13.37 -10.93
C ASN A 158 9.45 13.25 -9.71
N GLU A 159 8.60 14.25 -9.55
CA GLU A 159 7.53 14.26 -8.56
C GLU A 159 6.29 14.95 -9.14
N THR A 160 5.15 14.27 -9.08
CA THR A 160 3.83 14.84 -9.40
C THR A 160 3.03 15.00 -8.12
N LYS A 161 2.49 16.20 -7.87
CA LYS A 161 1.68 16.50 -6.69
C LYS A 161 0.24 16.81 -7.06
N SER A 162 -0.68 16.25 -6.28
CA SER A 162 -2.09 16.64 -6.25
C SER A 162 -2.46 17.12 -4.85
N THR A 163 -3.74 17.44 -4.64
CA THR A 163 -4.28 17.74 -3.30
C THR A 163 -4.22 16.53 -2.36
N ASP A 164 -4.38 15.34 -2.91
CA ASP A 164 -4.65 14.13 -2.14
C ASP A 164 -3.47 13.19 -1.99
N TRP A 165 -2.53 13.27 -2.93
CA TRP A 165 -1.32 12.46 -2.95
C TRP A 165 -0.20 13.11 -3.76
N SER A 166 1.03 12.66 -3.52
CA SER A 166 2.15 12.83 -4.45
C SER A 166 2.64 11.49 -4.97
N ILE A 167 3.26 11.52 -6.15
CA ILE A 167 3.89 10.37 -6.78
C ILE A 167 5.30 10.78 -7.16
N SER A 168 6.29 10.10 -6.60
CA SER A 168 7.70 10.31 -6.90
C SER A 168 8.24 9.09 -7.64
N GLU A 169 9.11 9.33 -8.62
CA GLU A 169 9.93 8.26 -9.21
C GLU A 169 11.36 8.40 -8.72
N PHE A 170 11.90 7.29 -8.22
CA PHE A 170 13.29 7.18 -7.78
C PHE A 170 14.08 6.30 -8.73
N ILE A 171 15.36 6.60 -8.88
CA ILE A 171 16.36 5.63 -9.29
C ILE A 171 17.18 5.23 -8.07
N ILE A 172 17.35 3.92 -7.88
CA ILE A 172 18.13 3.33 -6.80
C ILE A 172 19.28 2.58 -7.44
N SER A 173 20.51 2.88 -7.02
CA SER A 173 21.72 2.29 -7.59
C SER A 173 22.56 1.61 -6.52
N LYS A 174 23.08 0.42 -6.84
CA LYS A 174 24.04 -0.35 -6.03
C LYS A 174 25.12 -0.91 -6.96
N GLY A 175 26.33 -0.37 -6.89
CA GLY A 175 27.39 -0.73 -7.83
C GLY A 175 27.01 -0.34 -9.27
N ASP A 176 26.95 -1.32 -10.17
CA ASP A 176 26.58 -1.17 -11.58
C ASP A 176 25.08 -1.40 -11.86
N GLN A 177 24.31 -1.81 -10.85
CA GLN A 177 22.88 -2.08 -10.99
C GLN A 177 22.06 -0.85 -10.60
N SER A 178 21.05 -0.55 -11.41
CA SER A 178 20.05 0.49 -11.10
C SER A 178 18.63 -0.02 -11.29
N ARG A 179 17.71 0.42 -10.44
CA ARG A 179 16.28 0.09 -10.50
C ARG A 179 15.44 1.34 -10.34
N ARG A 180 14.33 1.42 -11.09
CA ARG A 180 13.33 2.47 -10.90
C ARG A 180 12.31 2.03 -9.86
N LEU A 181 11.90 2.95 -9.00
CA LEU A 181 10.90 2.69 -7.97
C LEU A 181 9.90 3.85 -7.91
N LYS A 182 8.60 3.51 -7.86
CA LYS A 182 7.54 4.51 -7.63
C LYS A 182 7.21 4.61 -6.15
N HIS A 183 7.03 5.83 -5.67
CA HIS A 183 6.60 6.13 -4.31
C HIS A 183 5.29 6.91 -4.36
N PHE A 184 4.22 6.27 -3.90
CA PHE A 184 2.88 6.82 -3.83
C PHE A 184 2.61 7.30 -2.39
N HIS A 185 2.50 8.61 -2.20
CA HIS A 185 2.33 9.22 -0.89
C HIS A 185 0.93 9.81 -0.74
N TYR A 186 0.07 9.15 0.02
CA TYR A 186 -1.27 9.65 0.32
C TYR A 186 -1.24 10.70 1.44
N LEU A 187 -1.77 11.90 1.17
CA LEU A 187 -1.68 13.10 2.00
C LEU A 187 -3.01 13.49 2.66
N SER A 188 -4.13 12.95 2.19
CA SER A 188 -5.49 13.29 2.63
C SER A 188 -6.03 12.43 3.77
N TRP A 189 -5.22 11.56 4.37
CA TRP A 189 -5.67 10.78 5.53
C TRP A 189 -5.79 11.69 6.77
N PRO A 190 -6.97 11.82 7.41
CA PRO A 190 -7.11 12.67 8.57
C PRO A 190 -6.40 12.10 9.81
N ASP A 191 -6.14 12.96 10.79
CA ASP A 191 -5.49 12.53 12.03
C ASP A 191 -6.41 11.63 12.86
N MET A 192 -5.90 10.45 13.22
CA MET A 192 -6.51 9.40 14.07
C MET A 192 -7.84 8.78 13.61
N ASN A 193 -8.55 9.41 12.67
CA ASN A 193 -9.81 8.93 12.14
C ASN A 193 -9.64 8.40 10.70
N ALA A 194 -10.56 7.54 10.27
CA ALA A 194 -10.69 7.24 8.86
C ALA A 194 -11.23 8.47 8.11
N PRO A 195 -10.97 8.61 6.79
CA PRO A 195 -11.56 9.68 5.99
C PRO A 195 -13.10 9.75 6.15
N ASN A 196 -13.64 10.95 6.36
CA ASN A 196 -15.09 11.17 6.60
C ASN A 196 -15.95 10.91 5.36
N LYS A 197 -15.33 10.81 4.17
CA LYS A 197 -15.93 10.36 2.92
C LYS A 197 -15.09 9.20 2.40
N THR A 198 -15.69 8.29 1.63
CA THR A 198 -14.97 7.22 0.91
C THR A 198 -13.77 7.75 0.13
N GLY A 199 -13.80 9.04 -0.23
CA GLY A 199 -12.63 9.88 -0.36
C GLY A 199 -11.76 9.53 -1.57
N SER A 200 -10.61 10.18 -1.64
CA SER A 200 -9.60 9.96 -2.68
C SER A 200 -8.88 8.61 -2.56
N ILE A 201 -9.12 7.80 -1.51
CA ILE A 201 -8.39 6.53 -1.32
C ILE A 201 -8.79 5.47 -2.36
N VAL A 202 -10.06 5.37 -2.77
CA VAL A 202 -10.48 4.40 -3.80
C VAL A 202 -9.83 4.73 -5.15
N PRO A 203 -9.87 5.99 -5.64
CA PRO A 203 -9.09 6.40 -6.80
C PRO A 203 -7.59 6.15 -6.65
N PHE A 204 -7.02 6.38 -5.46
CA PHE A 204 -5.61 6.15 -5.19
C PHE A 204 -5.22 4.67 -5.30
N VAL A 205 -6.04 3.75 -4.76
CA VAL A 205 -5.86 2.29 -4.91
C VAL A 205 -5.92 1.89 -6.38
N ARG A 206 -6.93 2.36 -7.12
CA ARG A 206 -7.06 2.11 -8.57
C ARG A 206 -5.84 2.61 -9.34
N LEU A 207 -5.35 3.81 -9.03
CA LEU A 207 -4.16 4.40 -9.65
C LEU A 207 -2.91 3.55 -9.42
N ILE A 208 -2.70 3.07 -8.20
CA ILE A 208 -1.57 2.19 -7.89
C ILE A 208 -1.68 0.90 -8.73
N ARG A 209 -2.84 0.25 -8.73
CA ARG A 209 -3.05 -1.01 -9.47
C ARG A 209 -2.96 -0.84 -10.98
N ALA A 210 -3.31 0.33 -11.53
CA ALA A 210 -3.09 0.64 -12.95
C ALA A 210 -1.60 0.84 -13.31
N LYS A 211 -0.72 1.08 -12.33
CA LYS A 211 0.70 1.41 -12.55
C LYS A 211 1.65 0.30 -12.07
N VAL A 212 1.15 -0.73 -11.40
CA VAL A 212 1.90 -1.82 -10.76
C VAL A 212 1.61 -3.12 -11.53
N GLN A 213 2.66 -3.85 -11.89
CA GLN A 213 2.63 -5.15 -12.55
C GLN A 213 2.59 -6.29 -11.52
N LEU A 214 1.76 -7.30 -11.70
CA LEU A 214 1.55 -8.37 -10.72
C LEU A 214 2.81 -9.23 -10.42
N ASP A 215 3.80 -9.27 -11.31
CA ASP A 215 5.03 -10.05 -11.20
C ASP A 215 6.26 -9.23 -10.74
N GLY A 216 6.10 -7.94 -10.46
CA GLY A 216 7.20 -7.00 -10.21
C GLY A 216 7.81 -7.00 -8.81
N GLY A 217 7.38 -7.89 -7.92
CA GLY A 217 7.78 -7.91 -6.50
C GLY A 217 6.71 -7.32 -5.57
N PRO A 218 6.97 -7.23 -4.25
CA PRO A 218 5.97 -6.79 -3.29
C PRO A 218 5.73 -5.28 -3.31
N LEU A 219 4.52 -4.88 -2.90
CA LEU A 219 4.20 -3.50 -2.57
C LEU A 219 4.59 -3.24 -1.12
N LEU A 220 5.53 -2.33 -0.89
CA LEU A 220 5.85 -1.89 0.45
C LEU A 220 4.82 -0.86 0.92
N VAL A 221 4.01 -1.21 1.92
CA VAL A 221 2.97 -0.32 2.46
C VAL A 221 3.32 0.08 3.88
N HIS A 222 3.38 1.38 4.16
CA HIS A 222 3.66 1.86 5.50
C HIS A 222 2.84 3.09 5.88
N CYS A 223 2.72 3.31 7.18
CA CYS A 223 2.22 4.56 7.75
C CYS A 223 3.18 4.99 8.86
N SER A 224 2.68 5.26 10.08
CA SER A 224 3.54 5.46 11.25
C SER A 224 3.92 4.13 11.90
N ALA A 225 2.94 3.38 12.40
CA ALA A 225 3.16 2.08 13.04
C ALA A 225 3.15 0.89 12.05
N GLY A 226 2.63 1.11 10.83
CA GLY A 226 2.52 0.05 9.83
C GLY A 226 1.39 -0.94 10.09
N VAL A 227 0.30 -0.52 10.76
CA VAL A 227 -0.80 -1.41 11.16
C VAL A 227 -2.18 -0.87 10.82
N GLY A 228 -2.52 0.35 11.27
CA GLY A 228 -3.84 0.95 11.07
C GLY A 228 -4.14 1.29 9.63
N ARG A 229 -3.67 2.47 9.16
CA ARG A 229 -3.84 2.92 7.77
C ARG A 229 -3.29 1.90 6.75
N THR A 230 -2.13 1.32 7.04
CA THR A 230 -1.52 0.23 6.27
C THR A 230 -2.45 -0.96 6.10
N GLY A 231 -3.06 -1.44 7.19
CA GLY A 231 -4.01 -2.54 7.11
C GLY A 231 -5.30 -2.16 6.41
N THR A 232 -5.79 -0.94 6.61
CA THR A 232 -6.98 -0.45 5.88
C THR A 232 -6.74 -0.41 4.38
N PHE A 233 -5.59 0.10 3.93
CA PHE A 233 -5.22 0.12 2.51
C PHE A 233 -5.11 -1.29 1.94
N ILE A 234 -4.34 -2.18 2.59
CA ILE A 234 -4.14 -3.55 2.11
C ILE A 234 -5.47 -4.31 2.04
N ALA A 235 -6.33 -4.18 3.05
CA ALA A 235 -7.64 -4.83 3.05
C ALA A 235 -8.53 -4.29 1.92
N LEU A 236 -8.56 -2.97 1.73
CA LEU A 236 -9.35 -2.34 0.67
C LEU A 236 -8.87 -2.79 -0.72
N ASP A 237 -7.57 -2.75 -0.96
CA ASP A 237 -6.96 -3.17 -2.23
C ASP A 237 -7.20 -4.67 -2.53
N HIS A 238 -7.04 -5.53 -1.52
CA HIS A 238 -7.36 -6.96 -1.64
C HIS A 238 -8.83 -7.19 -2.00
N LEU A 239 -9.74 -6.54 -1.27
CA LEU A 239 -11.17 -6.73 -1.45
C LEU A 239 -11.68 -6.14 -2.76
N MET A 240 -11.10 -5.02 -3.23
CA MET A 240 -11.42 -4.43 -4.52
C MET A 240 -11.14 -5.40 -5.68
N GLN A 241 -10.02 -6.13 -5.63
CA GLN A 241 -9.71 -7.17 -6.61
C GLN A 241 -10.66 -8.37 -6.46
N HIS A 242 -10.91 -8.83 -5.22
CA HIS A 242 -11.83 -9.94 -4.94
C HIS A 242 -13.23 -9.68 -5.51
N ILE A 243 -13.76 -8.46 -5.35
CA ILE A 243 -15.07 -8.08 -5.88
C ILE A 243 -15.09 -7.85 -7.39
N GLU A 244 -14.01 -8.03 -8.13
CA GLU A 244 -14.08 -8.09 -9.59
C GLU A 244 -14.42 -9.51 -10.07
N GLU A 245 -14.02 -10.54 -9.31
CA GLU A 245 -14.09 -11.95 -9.75
C GLU A 245 -15.08 -12.83 -8.97
N HIS A 246 -15.44 -12.47 -7.73
CA HIS A 246 -16.22 -13.32 -6.82
C HIS A 246 -17.56 -12.68 -6.43
N ASP A 247 -18.57 -13.43 -5.97
CA ASP A 247 -19.90 -12.87 -5.64
C ASP A 247 -20.10 -12.49 -4.16
N ASP A 248 -19.06 -12.61 -3.35
CA ASP A 248 -19.05 -12.44 -1.90
C ASP A 248 -17.96 -11.46 -1.44
N ILE A 249 -18.09 -11.00 -0.20
CA ILE A 249 -17.19 -10.03 0.44
C ILE A 249 -16.97 -10.49 1.88
N ASP A 250 -15.71 -10.75 2.26
CA ASP A 250 -15.34 -11.16 3.62
C ASP A 250 -14.31 -10.20 4.24
N ILE A 251 -14.78 -9.04 4.70
CA ILE A 251 -13.93 -8.04 5.37
C ILE A 251 -13.36 -8.61 6.67
N TYR A 252 -14.20 -9.30 7.47
CA TYR A 252 -13.79 -9.91 8.73
C TYR A 252 -12.65 -10.91 8.52
N GLY A 253 -12.83 -11.86 7.59
CA GLY A 253 -11.83 -12.88 7.28
C GLY A 253 -10.54 -12.28 6.73
N THR A 254 -10.64 -11.26 5.88
CA THR A 254 -9.47 -10.52 5.37
C THR A 254 -8.65 -9.91 6.51
N VAL A 255 -9.30 -9.17 7.41
CA VAL A 255 -8.62 -8.56 8.57
C VAL A 255 -8.09 -9.62 9.54
N TYR A 256 -8.85 -10.71 9.77
CA TYR A 256 -8.42 -11.84 10.58
C TYR A 256 -7.09 -12.42 10.05
N GLN A 257 -7.00 -12.70 8.74
CA GLN A 257 -5.78 -13.24 8.14
C GLN A 257 -4.61 -12.27 8.22
N MET A 258 -4.85 -10.97 8.01
CA MET A 258 -3.83 -9.94 8.16
C MET A 258 -3.32 -9.86 9.60
N ARG A 259 -4.20 -9.96 10.60
CA ARG A 259 -3.83 -9.99 12.03
C ARG A 259 -3.05 -11.24 12.45
N LYS A 260 -3.14 -12.34 11.67
CA LYS A 260 -2.23 -13.48 11.82
C LYS A 260 -0.83 -13.19 11.29
N HIS A 261 -0.63 -12.25 10.38
CA HIS A 261 0.69 -11.95 9.83
C HIS A 261 1.36 -10.73 10.47
N ARG A 262 0.60 -9.74 10.94
CA ARG A 262 1.13 -8.58 11.68
C ARG A 262 0.13 -8.13 12.74
N CYS A 263 0.62 -7.70 13.90
CA CYS A 263 -0.26 -7.28 14.98
C CYS A 263 -1.11 -6.06 14.58
N TRP A 264 -2.33 -5.97 15.11
CA TRP A 264 -3.20 -4.78 15.01
C TRP A 264 -3.54 -4.27 13.61
N MET A 265 -3.37 -5.09 12.55
CA MET A 265 -3.80 -4.72 11.21
C MET A 265 -5.28 -4.30 11.24
N VAL A 266 -5.57 -3.11 10.68
CA VAL A 266 -6.82 -2.36 10.89
C VAL A 266 -7.04 -2.07 12.38
N GLN A 267 -6.46 -0.97 12.85
CA GLN A 267 -6.19 -0.73 14.28
C GLN A 267 -7.38 -0.17 15.05
N THR A 268 -8.32 0.49 14.38
CA THR A 268 -9.51 1.07 15.02
C THR A 268 -10.78 0.54 14.38
N GLU A 269 -11.87 0.55 15.15
CA GLU A 269 -13.21 0.25 14.64
C GLU A 269 -13.59 1.19 13.50
N SER A 270 -13.28 2.49 13.62
CA SER A 270 -13.53 3.47 12.56
C SER A 270 -12.84 3.13 11.24
N GLN A 271 -11.65 2.54 11.27
CA GLN A 271 -10.95 2.03 10.08
C GLN A 271 -11.62 0.78 9.51
N TYR A 272 -12.15 -0.10 10.37
CA TYR A 272 -12.89 -1.29 9.96
C TYR A 272 -14.21 -0.93 9.26
N ILE A 273 -14.98 -0.01 9.86
CA ILE A 273 -16.20 0.56 9.29
C ILE A 273 -15.89 1.27 7.96
N PHE A 274 -14.74 1.96 7.88
CA PHE A 274 -14.37 2.67 6.66
C PHE A 274 -14.14 1.74 5.45
N ILE A 275 -13.59 0.54 5.66
CA ILE A 275 -13.48 -0.47 4.58
C ILE A 275 -14.86 -0.82 4.04
N HIS A 276 -15.84 -1.04 4.93
CA HIS A 276 -17.23 -1.31 4.55
C HIS A 276 -17.83 -0.17 3.72
N LYS A 277 -17.64 1.08 4.17
CA LYS A 277 -18.12 2.28 3.46
C LYS A 277 -17.50 2.40 2.07
N CYS A 278 -16.21 2.12 1.92
CA CYS A 278 -15.54 2.14 0.62
C CYS A 278 -16.12 1.11 -0.35
N LEU A 279 -16.32 -0.14 0.08
CA LEU A 279 -16.92 -1.16 -0.77
C LEU A 279 -18.40 -0.88 -1.08
N GLU A 280 -19.16 -0.36 -0.11
CA GLU A 280 -20.54 0.08 -0.34
C GLU A 280 -20.62 1.15 -1.43
N PHE A 281 -19.74 2.15 -1.38
CA PHE A 281 -19.64 3.20 -2.40
C PHE A 281 -19.32 2.63 -3.79
N ILE A 282 -18.38 1.69 -3.87
CA ILE A 282 -18.03 1.03 -5.14
C ILE A 282 -19.24 0.26 -5.71
N LEU A 283 -19.93 -0.53 -4.88
CA LEU A 283 -21.08 -1.33 -5.32
C LEU A 283 -22.30 -0.49 -5.69
N LYS A 284 -22.46 0.70 -5.11
CA LYS A 284 -23.48 1.68 -5.51
C LYS A 284 -23.16 2.39 -6.83
N GLY A 285 -22.05 2.05 -7.49
CA GLY A 285 -21.62 2.69 -8.73
C GLY A 285 -21.01 4.07 -8.52
N GLY A 286 -20.42 4.33 -7.34
CA GLY A 286 -19.67 5.55 -7.07
C GLY A 286 -18.60 5.78 -8.14
N LYS A 287 -18.78 6.84 -8.93
CA LYS A 287 -17.84 7.20 -10.01
C LYS A 287 -16.65 7.95 -9.44
N ASP A 288 -15.46 7.66 -9.98
CA ASP A 288 -14.22 8.38 -9.65
C ASP A 288 -14.33 9.89 -9.94
N ASP A 289 -15.26 10.28 -10.81
CA ASP A 289 -15.55 11.67 -11.18
C ASP A 289 -16.00 12.56 -10.02
N GLU A 290 -16.51 11.99 -8.93
CA GLU A 290 -16.84 12.75 -7.71
C GLU A 290 -15.57 13.29 -7.01
N TYR A 291 -14.40 12.77 -7.37
CA TYR A 291 -13.07 13.15 -6.87
C TYR A 291 -12.06 13.44 -8.00
N ALA A 292 -12.50 13.41 -9.27
CA ALA A 292 -11.63 13.69 -10.42
C ALA A 292 -11.17 15.14 -10.38
N ASN A 293 -9.96 15.31 -9.85
CA ASN A 293 -9.23 16.55 -9.89
C ASN A 293 -8.89 16.85 -11.36
N LYS A 294 -9.57 17.83 -11.97
CA LYS A 294 -9.37 18.26 -13.38
C LYS A 294 -7.95 18.76 -13.72
N GLY A 295 -7.00 18.71 -12.77
CA GLY A 295 -5.64 19.23 -12.92
C GLY A 295 -4.52 18.21 -13.11
N ALA A 296 -4.71 16.92 -12.75
CA ALA A 296 -3.64 15.92 -12.80
C ALA A 296 -3.75 14.98 -14.03
N ILE A 297 -4.97 14.54 -14.35
CA ILE A 297 -5.20 13.59 -15.46
C ILE A 297 -4.96 14.26 -16.83
N ALA A 298 -5.28 15.56 -16.96
CA ALA A 298 -5.18 16.28 -18.23
C ALA A 298 -3.73 16.59 -18.66
N THR A 299 -2.81 16.76 -17.70
CA THR A 299 -1.37 16.95 -17.94
C THR A 299 -0.66 15.61 -18.10
N GLU A 300 -1.09 14.57 -17.40
CA GLU A 300 -0.54 13.21 -17.54
C GLU A 300 -0.88 12.57 -18.90
N ASN A 301 -2.12 12.72 -19.40
CA ASN A 301 -2.45 12.19 -20.74
C ASN A 301 -1.65 12.87 -21.86
N ARG A 302 -1.34 14.17 -21.75
CA ARG A 302 -0.54 14.88 -22.77
C ARG A 302 0.95 14.52 -22.73
N ALA A 303 1.51 14.26 -21.56
CA ALA A 303 2.90 13.82 -21.44
C ALA A 303 3.06 12.38 -21.96
N PHE A 304 2.09 11.52 -21.69
CA PHE A 304 2.13 10.10 -22.07
C PHE A 304 1.77 9.85 -23.55
N GLU A 305 0.82 10.62 -24.12
CA GLU A 305 0.56 10.61 -25.57
C GLU A 305 1.80 11.05 -26.36
N GLY A 306 2.60 11.98 -25.81
CA GLY A 306 3.87 12.41 -26.41
C GLY A 306 4.95 11.32 -26.42
N GLU A 307 5.08 10.55 -25.34
CA GLU A 307 6.07 9.46 -25.23
C GLU A 307 5.68 8.21 -26.03
N ILE A 308 4.39 7.88 -26.11
CA ILE A 308 3.89 6.79 -26.97
C ILE A 308 4.08 7.16 -28.45
N LEU A 309 3.84 8.42 -28.85
CA LEU A 309 4.12 8.86 -30.23
C LEU A 309 5.62 8.80 -30.54
N LEU A 310 6.51 9.19 -29.62
CA LEU A 310 7.95 9.16 -29.87
C LEU A 310 8.49 7.73 -30.03
N LEU A 311 7.99 6.76 -29.24
CA LEU A 311 8.39 5.36 -29.36
C LEU A 311 7.86 4.70 -30.65
N LEU A 312 6.70 5.14 -31.16
CA LEU A 312 6.16 4.67 -32.43
C LEU A 312 6.91 5.23 -33.65
N PHE A 313 7.52 6.42 -33.57
CA PHE A 313 8.35 6.96 -34.66
C PHE A 313 9.78 6.41 -34.68
N CYS A 314 10.30 5.90 -33.57
CA CYS A 314 11.64 5.30 -33.52
C CYS A 314 11.67 3.80 -33.88
N ALA A 315 10.52 3.13 -34.02
CA ALA A 315 10.44 1.68 -34.27
C ALA A 315 10.12 1.29 -35.73
N THR A 316 10.03 2.23 -36.67
CA THR A 316 9.78 1.93 -38.09
C THR A 316 10.98 2.25 -38.97
N ASP A 317 12.11 1.55 -38.76
CA ASP A 317 12.99 1.18 -39.87
C ASP A 317 13.91 0.02 -39.50
N ALA A 318 13.45 -1.22 -39.76
CA ALA A 318 14.27 -2.35 -40.19
C ALA A 318 13.41 -3.63 -40.28
N SER A 319 13.17 -4.07 -41.52
CA SER A 319 12.86 -5.46 -41.92
C SER A 319 11.59 -6.15 -41.40
N HIS A 320 10.58 -6.16 -42.28
CA HIS A 320 9.75 -7.31 -42.69
C HIS A 320 9.76 -8.59 -41.81
N GLN A 321 8.68 -8.88 -41.08
CA GLN A 321 7.79 -10.04 -41.31
C GLN A 321 6.71 -10.18 -40.21
N LYS A 322 5.45 -10.24 -40.68
CA LYS A 322 4.19 -10.71 -40.06
C LYS A 322 4.21 -11.27 -38.62
N VAL A 323 3.45 -10.62 -37.73
CA VAL A 323 2.43 -11.30 -36.91
C VAL A 323 1.15 -10.43 -36.88
N VAL A 324 0.03 -11.12 -37.01
CA VAL A 324 -1.32 -10.61 -37.24
C VAL A 324 -1.97 -10.17 -35.92
N SER A 325 -2.50 -8.94 -35.94
CA SER A 325 -3.76 -8.43 -35.33
C SER A 325 -4.47 -9.29 -34.27
N VAL A 326 -4.69 -8.72 -33.08
CA VAL A 326 -6.05 -8.43 -32.55
C VAL A 326 -5.97 -7.21 -31.60
N VAL A 327 -6.24 -6.00 -32.10
CA VAL A 327 -6.80 -4.91 -31.28
C VAL A 327 -7.88 -4.26 -32.13
N SER A 328 -9.14 -4.47 -31.74
CA SER A 328 -10.29 -3.78 -32.32
C SER A 328 -11.14 -3.24 -31.19
N LEU A 329 -11.59 -2.00 -31.41
CA LEU A 329 -12.74 -1.35 -30.80
C LEU A 329 -12.57 -0.76 -29.40
N VAL A 330 -12.12 0.51 -29.34
CA VAL A 330 -12.88 1.58 -28.67
C VAL A 330 -12.63 2.87 -29.47
N TYR A 331 -13.61 3.78 -29.51
CA TYR A 331 -13.67 5.09 -30.21
C TYR A 331 -14.40 5.11 -31.55
N ALA A 332 -15.72 4.95 -31.49
CA ALA A 332 -16.65 5.57 -32.43
C ALA A 332 -18.00 5.81 -31.75
N SER A 333 -18.16 6.94 -31.05
CA SER A 333 -19.41 7.71 -30.96
C SER A 333 -19.24 8.84 -29.93
N TYR A 334 -19.01 10.06 -30.42
CA TYR A 334 -19.54 11.32 -29.88
C TYR A 334 -19.27 12.40 -30.95
N GLU A 335 -20.25 12.59 -31.84
CA GLU A 335 -20.60 13.91 -32.35
C GLU A 335 -21.49 14.60 -31.32
#